data_AF-A0A537KJ19-F1
#
_entry.id   AF-A0A537KJ19-F1
#
_cell.length_a   1.000
_cell.length_b   1.000
_cell.length_c   1.000
_cell.angle_alpha   90.00
_cell.angle_beta   90.00
_cell.angle_gamma   90.00
#
_symmetry.space_group_name_H-M   'P 1'
#
loop_
_entity.id
_entity.type
_entity.pdbx_description
1 polymer ?
#
loop_
_entity_poly.entity_id
_entity_poly.type
_entity_poly.pdbx_seq_one_letter_code
_entity_poly.pdbx_strand_id
1 'polypeptide(L)'
;MPDSLVFHTDHGRIVRGGGGIRPDMFVTPDTFTTAERAFIRMLGNKVPVYWDARAGYALELKAAGKLTDPNFTVSDAMVDEVLRRLRARGVTVSDSTAAGARHYIAQQLGYEAARYVFSRQVEFRRQLNDDRQIQQALALARKAKSPADLLSLVTVTPAPPHN
;
A
#
# COMPACT_ATOMS: atom_id res chain seq x y z
N MET A 1 -3.29 -5.87 37.41
CA MET A 1 -3.14 -6.91 36.37
C MET A 1 -4.52 -7.31 35.86
N PRO A 2 -4.99 -6.81 34.70
CA PRO A 2 -6.30 -7.17 34.12
C PRO A 2 -6.23 -8.32 33.08
N ASP A 3 -5.04 -8.88 32.83
CA ASP A 3 -4.74 -9.79 31.71
C ASP A 3 -5.23 -11.24 31.89
N SER A 4 -5.99 -11.51 32.97
CA SER A 4 -6.44 -12.86 33.36
C SER A 4 -7.90 -13.16 33.01
N LEU A 5 -8.65 -12.20 32.48
CA LEU A 5 -10.05 -12.42 32.11
C LEU A 5 -10.14 -13.22 30.82
N VAL A 6 -10.85 -14.35 30.87
CA VAL A 6 -11.09 -15.22 29.71
C VAL A 6 -12.58 -15.15 29.38
N PHE A 7 -12.90 -14.64 28.21
CA PHE A 7 -14.23 -14.61 27.63
C PHE A 7 -14.34 -15.68 26.54
N HIS A 8 -15.57 -16.01 26.16
CA HIS A 8 -15.86 -16.94 25.08
C HIS A 8 -16.83 -16.28 24.11
N THR A 9 -16.65 -16.53 22.81
CA THR A 9 -17.69 -16.20 21.82
C THR A 9 -18.86 -17.16 21.95
N ASP A 10 -20.01 -16.84 21.34
CA ASP A 10 -21.19 -17.72 21.28
C ASP A 10 -20.89 -19.12 20.71
N HIS A 11 -19.79 -19.25 19.96
CA HIS A 11 -19.32 -20.51 19.37
C HIS A 11 -18.11 -21.11 20.11
N GLY A 12 -17.82 -20.65 21.33
CA GLY A 12 -16.81 -21.24 22.22
C GLY A 12 -15.36 -20.81 21.98
N ARG A 13 -15.09 -19.84 21.09
CA ARG A 13 -13.72 -19.34 20.87
C ARG A 13 -13.27 -18.50 22.06
N ILE A 14 -12.10 -18.81 22.61
CA ILE A 14 -11.47 -18.08 23.71
C ILE A 14 -11.09 -16.66 23.25
N VAL A 15 -11.56 -15.65 23.98
CA VAL A 15 -11.22 -14.23 23.81
C VAL A 15 -10.59 -13.76 25.13
N ARG A 16 -9.29 -13.45 25.10
CA ARG A 16 -8.60 -12.96 26.30
C ARG A 16 -8.88 -11.45 26.48
N GLY A 17 -9.27 -11.05 27.69
CA GLY A 17 -9.52 -9.66 28.05
C GLY A 17 -8.21 -8.85 28.12
N GLY A 18 -8.28 -7.57 27.78
CA GLY A 18 -7.16 -6.62 27.94
C GLY A 18 -6.38 -6.23 26.67
N GLY A 19 -6.60 -6.86 25.51
CA GLY A 19 -5.68 -6.74 24.36
C GLY A 19 -6.28 -6.64 22.94
N GLY A 20 -7.59 -6.45 22.78
CA GLY A 20 -8.23 -6.30 21.45
C GLY A 20 -8.53 -7.63 20.72
N ILE A 21 -9.15 -7.54 19.53
CA ILE A 21 -9.48 -8.73 18.71
C ILE A 21 -8.19 -9.25 18.05
N ARG A 22 -7.76 -10.45 18.42
CA ARG A 22 -6.65 -11.15 17.78
C ARG A 22 -7.12 -11.83 16.49
N PRO A 23 -6.48 -11.60 15.34
CA PRO A 23 -6.86 -12.25 14.09
C PRO A 23 -6.42 -13.72 14.08
N ASP A 24 -7.19 -14.56 13.40
CA ASP A 24 -6.86 -15.98 13.20
C ASP A 24 -5.74 -16.14 12.15
N MET A 25 -5.61 -15.19 11.22
CA MET A 25 -4.53 -15.11 10.25
C MET A 25 -3.82 -13.75 10.35
N PHE A 26 -2.50 -13.78 10.52
CA PHE A 26 -1.68 -12.58 10.35
C PHE A 26 -1.27 -12.47 8.88
N VAL A 27 -1.64 -11.35 8.25
CA VAL A 27 -1.11 -10.97 6.94
C VAL A 27 -0.08 -9.88 7.17
N THR A 28 1.20 -10.19 6.92
CA THR A 28 2.30 -9.23 7.04
C THR A 28 1.98 -8.02 6.15
N PRO A 29 1.85 -6.81 6.72
CA PRO A 29 1.66 -5.60 5.93
C PRO A 29 2.81 -5.45 4.93
N ASP A 30 2.53 -4.88 3.76
CA ASP A 30 3.61 -4.54 2.85
C ASP A 30 4.40 -3.37 3.46
N THR A 31 5.59 -3.68 3.98
CA THR A 31 6.47 -2.68 4.57
C THR A 31 7.43 -2.15 3.53
N PHE A 32 7.73 -0.86 3.56
CA PHE A 32 8.77 -0.27 2.72
C PHE A 32 10.08 -1.05 2.85
N THR A 33 10.68 -1.36 1.70
CA THR A 33 12.03 -1.93 1.64
C THR A 33 13.03 -0.99 2.33
N THR A 34 14.21 -1.49 2.68
CA THR A 34 15.27 -0.64 3.27
C THR A 34 15.61 0.55 2.37
N ALA A 35 15.59 0.36 1.05
CA ALA A 35 15.89 1.41 0.10
C ALA A 35 14.75 2.44 -0.02
N GLU A 36 13.49 2.00 -0.03
CA GLU A 36 12.33 2.90 0.00
C GLU A 36 12.28 3.72 1.30
N ARG A 37 12.58 3.10 2.44
CA ARG A 37 12.73 3.83 3.73
C ARG A 37 13.84 4.86 3.67
N ALA A 38 14.96 4.54 3.03
CA ALA A 38 16.07 5.49 2.86
C ALA A 38 15.65 6.68 1.98
N PHE A 39 14.91 6.44 0.89
CA PHE A 39 14.34 7.49 0.05
C PHE A 39 13.39 8.41 0.83
N ILE A 40 12.43 7.84 1.58
CA ILE A 40 11.48 8.62 2.37
C ILE A 40 12.20 9.45 3.44
N ARG A 41 13.18 8.86 4.13
CA ARG A 41 14.01 9.59 5.10
C ARG A 41 14.83 10.72 4.46
N MET A 42 15.39 10.47 3.28
CA MET A 42 16.15 11.47 2.51
C MET A 42 15.27 12.66 2.13
N LEU A 43 14.01 12.43 1.77
CA LEU A 43 13.08 13.52 1.46
C LEU A 43 12.93 14.47 2.65
N GLY A 44 12.82 13.98 3.89
CA GLY A 44 12.74 14.82 5.09
C GLY A 44 11.69 15.93 4.97
N ASN A 45 12.10 17.20 5.11
CA ASN A 45 11.22 18.36 4.95
C ASN A 45 10.86 18.70 3.48
N LYS A 46 11.41 17.97 2.50
CA LYS A 46 11.14 18.11 1.06
C LYS A 46 10.05 17.18 0.56
N VAL A 47 9.38 16.42 1.43
CA VAL A 47 8.21 15.61 1.08
C VAL A 47 7.14 16.40 0.29
N PRO A 48 6.79 17.66 0.64
CA PRO A 48 5.86 18.45 -0.16
C PRO A 48 6.33 18.67 -1.61
N VAL A 49 7.64 18.89 -1.81
CA VAL A 49 8.23 19.09 -3.14
C VAL A 49 8.08 17.82 -4.00
N TYR A 50 8.21 16.64 -3.38
CA TYR A 50 7.97 15.35 -4.03
C TYR A 50 6.49 15.16 -4.42
N TRP A 51 5.56 15.48 -3.52
CA TRP A 51 4.13 15.43 -3.83
C TRP A 51 3.78 16.37 -4.98
N ASP A 52 4.27 17.61 -4.96
CA ASP A 52 4.03 18.58 -6.04
C ASP A 52 4.62 18.10 -7.38
N ALA A 53 5.73 17.34 -7.35
CA ALA A 53 6.39 16.88 -8.58
C ALA A 53 5.55 15.80 -9.26
N ARG A 54 5.02 14.90 -8.44
CA ARG A 54 4.15 13.80 -8.84
C ARG A 54 2.77 14.31 -9.27
N ALA A 55 2.16 15.21 -8.49
CA ALA A 55 0.86 15.80 -8.80
C ALA A 55 0.91 16.63 -10.10
N GLY A 56 1.96 17.46 -10.25
CA GLY A 56 2.17 18.22 -11.49
C GLY A 56 2.31 17.31 -12.70
N TYR A 57 3.06 16.21 -12.59
CA TYR A 57 3.21 15.27 -13.70
C TYR A 57 1.91 14.49 -14.01
N ALA A 58 1.16 14.08 -12.99
CA ALA A 58 -0.13 13.44 -13.17
C ALA A 58 -1.16 14.34 -13.89
N LEU A 59 -1.16 15.64 -13.59
CA LEU A 59 -1.99 16.62 -14.30
C LEU A 59 -1.56 16.81 -15.77
N GLU A 60 -0.27 16.76 -16.07
CA GLU A 60 0.22 16.78 -17.44
C GLU A 60 -0.16 15.51 -18.22
N LEU A 61 -0.10 14.34 -17.58
CA LEU A 61 -0.56 13.08 -18.19
C LEU A 61 -2.05 13.15 -18.56
N LYS A 62 -2.86 13.78 -17.70
CA LYS A 62 -4.27 14.07 -17.99
C LYS A 62 -4.42 15.00 -19.18
N ALA A 63 -3.74 16.15 -19.17
CA ALA A 63 -3.83 17.15 -20.23
C ALA A 63 -3.38 16.59 -21.59
N ALA A 64 -2.37 15.72 -21.59
CA ALA A 64 -1.87 15.07 -22.79
C ALA A 64 -2.74 13.92 -23.32
N GLY A 65 -3.75 13.46 -22.55
CA GLY A 65 -4.62 12.35 -22.95
C GLY A 65 -3.90 11.01 -23.16
N LYS A 66 -2.70 10.84 -22.59
CA LYS A 66 -1.84 9.66 -22.84
C LYS A 66 -2.29 8.40 -22.12
N LEU A 67 -3.08 8.54 -21.06
CA LEU A 67 -3.58 7.43 -20.26
C LEU A 67 -5.08 7.25 -20.53
N THR A 68 -5.41 6.25 -21.33
CA THR A 68 -6.80 5.94 -21.73
C THR A 68 -7.37 4.72 -21.00
N ASP A 69 -6.51 3.83 -20.49
CA ASP A 69 -6.89 2.65 -19.71
C ASP A 69 -6.64 2.88 -18.21
N PRO A 70 -7.65 2.76 -17.34
CA PRO A 70 -7.50 2.79 -15.88
C PRO A 70 -6.49 1.79 -15.30
N ASN A 71 -6.19 0.70 -16.00
CA ASN A 71 -5.23 -0.34 -15.59
C ASN A 71 -3.81 -0.10 -16.13
N PHE A 72 -3.48 1.13 -16.53
CA PHE A 72 -2.17 1.47 -17.06
C PHE A 72 -1.01 1.11 -16.11
N THR A 73 0.08 0.67 -16.72
CA THR A 73 1.36 0.47 -16.04
C THR A 73 2.18 1.76 -16.07
N VAL A 74 2.73 2.15 -14.92
CA VAL A 74 3.68 3.26 -14.86
C VAL A 74 5.02 2.79 -15.41
N SER A 75 5.50 3.43 -16.48
CA SER A 75 6.76 3.06 -17.13
C SER A 75 7.97 3.65 -16.41
N ASP A 76 9.15 3.10 -16.67
CA ASP A 76 10.42 3.63 -16.15
C ASP A 76 10.64 5.10 -16.53
N ALA A 77 10.28 5.48 -17.76
CA ALA A 77 10.37 6.87 -18.21
C ALA A 77 9.48 7.82 -17.39
N MET A 78 8.32 7.36 -16.93
CA MET A 78 7.45 8.14 -16.05
C MET A 78 8.08 8.34 -14.66
N VAL A 79 8.76 7.31 -14.14
CA VAL A 79 9.51 7.40 -12.87
C VAL A 79 10.70 8.35 -13.01
N ASP A 80 11.43 8.26 -14.12
CA ASP A 80 12.57 9.13 -14.42
C ASP A 80 12.14 10.59 -14.52
N GLU A 81 10.96 10.86 -15.07
CA GLU A 81 10.40 12.20 -15.16
C GLU A 81 10.08 12.78 -13.77
N VAL A 82 9.54 11.99 -12.85
CA VAL A 82 9.34 12.42 -11.45
C VAL A 82 10.68 12.73 -10.78
N LEU A 83 11.69 11.85 -10.94
CA LEU A 83 13.03 12.05 -10.39
C LEU A 83 13.70 13.30 -10.97
N ARG A 84 13.56 13.54 -12.28
CA ARG A 84 14.06 14.73 -12.96
C ARG A 84 13.43 16.00 -12.40
N ARG A 85 12.11 16.03 -12.21
CA ARG A 85 11.40 17.17 -11.60
C ARG A 85 11.85 17.43 -10.16
N LEU A 86 12.04 16.37 -9.39
CA LEU A 86 12.49 16.45 -8.00
C LEU A 86 13.89 17.07 -7.93
N ARG A 87 14.82 16.61 -8.78
CA ARG A 87 16.18 17.17 -8.92
C ARG A 87 16.16 18.63 -9.40
N ALA A 88 15.31 18.96 -10.38
CA ALA A 88 15.16 20.32 -10.89
C ALA A 88 14.66 21.31 -9.82
N ARG A 89 13.98 20.83 -8.78
CA ARG A 89 13.53 21.62 -7.62
C ARG A 89 14.53 21.62 -6.47
N GLY A 90 15.78 21.22 -6.73
CA GLY A 90 16.88 21.28 -5.78
C GLY A 90 16.93 20.14 -4.76
N VAL A 91 16.21 19.03 -4.99
CA VAL A 91 16.30 17.85 -4.12
C VAL A 91 17.39 16.91 -4.65
N THR A 92 18.42 16.70 -3.84
CA THR A 92 19.53 15.80 -4.17
C THR A 92 19.12 14.34 -3.98
N VAL A 93 18.93 13.62 -5.08
CA VAL A 93 18.63 12.17 -5.07
C VAL A 93 19.77 11.43 -5.75
N SER A 94 20.55 10.68 -4.96
CA SER A 94 21.62 9.81 -5.47
C SER A 94 21.05 8.69 -6.33
N ASP A 95 21.82 8.18 -7.28
CA ASP A 95 21.33 7.17 -8.22
C ASP A 95 21.02 5.84 -7.52
N SER A 96 21.75 5.48 -6.46
CA SER A 96 21.44 4.30 -5.65
C SER A 96 20.09 4.44 -4.93
N THR A 97 19.79 5.63 -4.40
CA THR A 97 18.52 5.93 -3.73
C THR A 97 17.38 5.99 -4.75
N ALA A 98 17.61 6.56 -5.93
CA ALA A 98 16.64 6.58 -7.02
C ALA A 98 16.31 5.15 -7.50
N ALA A 99 17.34 4.31 -7.73
CA ALA A 99 17.17 2.93 -8.16
C ALA A 99 16.38 2.09 -7.14
N GLY A 100 16.68 2.25 -5.86
CA GLY A 100 15.99 1.52 -4.79
C GLY A 100 14.57 1.99 -4.49
N ALA A 101 14.16 3.17 -4.98
CA ALA A 101 12.83 3.75 -4.75
C ALA A 101 11.91 3.71 -5.97
N ARG A 102 12.36 3.14 -7.11
CA ARG A 102 11.58 3.16 -8.36
C ARG A 102 10.20 2.56 -8.21
N HIS A 103 10.11 1.40 -7.54
CA HIS A 103 8.84 0.73 -7.29
C HIS A 103 7.87 1.62 -6.50
N TYR A 104 8.32 2.16 -5.37
CA TYR A 104 7.55 3.12 -4.58
C TYR A 104 7.10 4.34 -5.41
N ILE A 105 8.01 4.97 -6.16
CA ILE A 105 7.67 6.14 -6.98
C ILE A 105 6.64 5.77 -8.04
N ALA A 106 6.79 4.62 -8.70
CA ALA A 106 5.86 4.13 -9.70
C ALA A 106 4.47 3.89 -9.11
N GLN A 107 4.39 3.21 -7.96
CA GLN A 107 3.14 2.95 -7.26
C GLN A 107 2.41 4.26 -6.88
N GLN A 108 3.14 5.17 -6.24
CA GLN A 108 2.59 6.46 -5.83
C GLN A 108 2.12 7.31 -7.01
N LEU A 109 2.91 7.36 -8.09
CA LEU A 109 2.52 8.05 -9.32
C LEU A 109 1.30 7.38 -9.94
N GLY A 110 1.22 6.05 -9.89
CA GLY A 110 0.10 5.27 -10.39
C GLY A 110 -1.21 5.61 -9.68
N TYR A 111 -1.19 5.80 -8.36
CA TYR A 111 -2.36 6.26 -7.60
C TYR A 111 -2.76 7.69 -7.98
N GLU A 112 -1.80 8.60 -8.04
CA GLU A 112 -2.09 10.02 -8.31
C GLU A 112 -2.56 10.26 -9.74
N ALA A 113 -1.94 9.59 -10.73
CA ALA A 113 -2.40 9.61 -12.11
C ALA A 113 -3.77 8.94 -12.26
N ALA A 114 -4.03 7.82 -11.58
CA ALA A 114 -5.35 7.20 -11.57
C ALA A 114 -6.44 8.16 -11.06
N ARG A 115 -6.13 8.90 -9.99
CA ARG A 115 -7.02 9.91 -9.40
C ARG A 115 -7.32 11.06 -10.35
N TYR A 116 -6.27 11.67 -10.92
CA TYR A 116 -6.43 12.91 -11.69
C TYR A 116 -6.93 12.67 -13.11
N VAL A 117 -6.47 11.60 -13.76
CA VAL A 117 -6.85 11.25 -15.14
C VAL A 117 -8.27 10.68 -15.17
N PHE A 118 -8.59 9.76 -14.28
CA PHE A 118 -9.87 9.04 -14.31
C PHE A 118 -10.81 9.51 -13.20
N SER A 119 -10.58 9.05 -11.96
CA SER A 119 -11.37 9.46 -10.80
C SER A 119 -10.78 8.97 -9.49
N ARG A 120 -11.27 9.52 -8.37
CA ARG A 120 -10.94 9.03 -7.02
C ARG A 120 -11.38 7.57 -6.80
N GLN A 121 -12.45 7.10 -7.46
CA GLN A 121 -12.84 5.68 -7.34
C GLN A 121 -11.83 4.76 -8.03
N VAL A 122 -11.22 5.19 -9.14
CA VAL A 122 -10.19 4.40 -9.83
C VAL A 122 -8.91 4.31 -9.01
N GLU A 123 -8.46 5.42 -8.43
CA GLU A 123 -7.36 5.42 -7.43
C GLU A 123 -7.64 4.42 -6.31
N PHE A 124 -8.83 4.50 -5.70
CA PHE A 124 -9.21 3.63 -4.61
C PHE A 124 -9.17 2.15 -5.02
N ARG A 125 -9.77 1.78 -6.17
CA ARG A 125 -9.69 0.41 -6.68
C ARG A 125 -8.25 -0.05 -6.89
N ARG A 126 -7.38 0.83 -7.39
CA ARG A 126 -5.96 0.51 -7.58
C ARG A 126 -5.26 0.24 -6.26
N GLN A 127 -5.50 1.05 -5.23
CA GLN A 127 -4.98 0.81 -3.88
C GLN A 127 -5.49 -0.52 -3.29
N LEU A 128 -6.78 -0.81 -3.44
CA LEU A 128 -7.35 -2.09 -3.00
C LEU A 128 -6.72 -3.28 -3.73
N ASN A 129 -6.40 -3.12 -5.01
CA ASN A 129 -5.75 -4.16 -5.80
C ASN A 129 -4.29 -4.39 -5.41
N ASP A 130 -3.63 -3.43 -4.77
CA ASP A 130 -2.24 -3.58 -4.29
C ASP A 130 -2.19 -3.99 -2.80
N ASP A 131 -3.30 -3.88 -2.07
CA ASP A 131 -3.38 -4.21 -0.64
C ASP A 131 -3.41 -5.73 -0.43
N ARG A 132 -2.29 -6.27 0.08
CA ARG A 132 -2.14 -7.70 0.38
C ARG A 132 -3.16 -8.23 1.37
N GLN A 133 -3.58 -7.44 2.36
CA GLN A 133 -4.57 -7.87 3.34
C GLN A 133 -5.93 -8.04 2.68
N ILE A 134 -6.30 -7.09 1.83
CA ILE A 134 -7.57 -7.13 1.08
C ILE A 134 -7.54 -8.23 0.02
N GLN A 135 -6.43 -8.40 -0.71
CA GLN A 135 -6.26 -9.51 -1.64
C GLN A 135 -6.43 -10.87 -0.96
N GLN A 136 -5.80 -11.07 0.20
CA GLN A 136 -5.90 -12.31 0.95
C GLN A 136 -7.32 -12.54 1.48
N ALA A 137 -7.97 -11.49 2.01
CA ALA A 137 -9.34 -11.55 2.47
C ALA A 137 -10.32 -11.91 1.33
N LEU A 138 -10.17 -11.30 0.15
CA LEU A 138 -10.97 -11.61 -1.03
C LEU A 138 -10.70 -13.02 -1.56
N ALA A 139 -9.46 -13.50 -1.50
CA ALA A 139 -9.11 -14.86 -1.90
C ALA A 139 -9.77 -15.91 -1.00
N LEU A 140 -9.84 -15.67 0.31
CA LEU A 140 -10.56 -16.51 1.27
C LEU A 140 -12.08 -16.42 1.06
N ALA A 141 -12.62 -15.21 0.94
CA ALA A 141 -14.05 -14.97 0.73
C ALA A 141 -14.60 -15.63 -0.53
N ARG A 142 -13.82 -15.65 -1.63
CA ARG A 142 -14.20 -16.32 -2.90
C ARG A 142 -14.22 -17.84 -2.80
N LYS A 143 -13.46 -18.43 -1.88
CA LYS A 143 -13.43 -19.88 -1.66
C LYS A 143 -14.56 -20.35 -0.74
N ALA A 144 -14.98 -19.50 0.18
CA ALA A 144 -16.02 -19.79 1.15
C ALA A 144 -17.42 -19.75 0.54
N LYS A 145 -18.28 -20.69 0.93
CA LYS A 145 -19.70 -20.74 0.56
C LYS A 145 -20.61 -20.06 1.58
N SER A 146 -20.10 -19.77 2.77
CA SER A 146 -20.81 -19.09 3.86
C SER A 146 -19.83 -18.44 4.85
N PRO A 147 -20.27 -17.56 5.75
CA PRO A 147 -19.41 -17.03 6.81
C PRO A 147 -18.81 -18.12 7.71
N ALA A 148 -19.56 -19.18 8.03
CA ALA A 148 -19.05 -20.30 8.83
C ALA A 148 -17.95 -21.07 8.09
N ASP A 149 -18.13 -21.29 6.79
CA ASP A 149 -17.13 -21.91 5.92
C ASP A 149 -15.86 -21.06 5.85
N LEU A 150 -15.98 -19.74 5.71
CA LEU A 150 -14.86 -18.79 5.73
C LEU A 150 -14.01 -18.91 7.00
N LEU A 151 -14.66 -18.99 8.16
CA LEU A 151 -13.97 -19.14 9.44
C LEU A 151 -13.27 -20.49 9.56
N SER A 152 -13.73 -21.52 8.85
CA SER A 152 -13.09 -22.84 8.81
C SER A 152 -11.87 -22.91 7.88
N LEU A 153 -11.78 -22.01 6.88
CA LEU A 153 -10.68 -21.97 5.91
C LEU A 153 -9.36 -21.46 6.50
N VAL A 154 -9.38 -20.89 7.72
CA VAL A 154 -8.24 -20.25 8.34
C VAL A 154 -7.84 -21.00 9.61
N THR A 155 -6.64 -21.58 9.62
CA THR A 155 -6.02 -22.12 10.82
C THR A 155 -5.32 -21.00 11.59
N VAL A 156 -5.50 -20.98 12.92
CA VAL A 156 -4.87 -19.97 13.80
C VAL A 156 -3.35 -20.00 13.62
N THR A 157 -2.81 -18.94 13.02
CA THR A 157 -1.35 -18.81 12.82
C THR A 157 -0.74 -18.05 14.00
N PRO A 158 0.42 -18.48 14.54
CA PRO A 158 1.14 -17.71 15.55
C PRO A 158 1.51 -16.31 15.02
N ALA A 159 1.50 -15.30 15.89
CA ALA A 159 1.93 -13.96 15.50
C ALA A 159 3.42 -14.01 15.08
N PRO A 160 3.81 -13.31 14.01
CA PRO A 160 5.22 -13.18 13.65
C PRO A 160 6.01 -12.49 14.78
N PRO A 161 7.29 -12.84 14.98
CA PRO A 161 8.13 -12.23 16.01
C PRO A 161 8.28 -10.72 15.76
N HIS A 162 8.33 -9.95 16.85
CA HIS A 162 8.63 -8.53 16.79
C HIS A 162 10.11 -8.33 16.39
N ASN A 163 10.34 -7.65 15.27
CA ASN A 163 11.67 -7.19 14.83
C ASN A 163 11.87 -5.72 15.23
#